data_AF-A0A0Q5VQE1-F1
#
_entry.id   AF-A0A0Q5VQE1-F1
#
_cell.length_a   1.000
_cell.length_b   1.000
_cell.length_c   1.000
_cell.angle_alpha   90.00
_cell.angle_beta   90.00
_cell.angle_gamma   90.00
#
_symmetry.space_group_name_H-M   'P 1'
#
loop_
_entity.id
_entity.type
_entity.pdbx_description
1 polymer ?
#
loop_
_entity_poly.entity_id
_entity_poly.type
_entity_poly.pdbx_seq_one_letter_code
_entity_poly.pdbx_strand_id
1 'polypeptide(L)'
;MPELLLPRRPLQLAPDLISTPRPYYWSTPIILALAIFLLVWEGPGVVRDFTISQNPVLIEDGDVQNGRCTTRKGFFTDCEARLVYSYGGRDYATDVEIMFVDFHVGDYETGLVISGDRPELATMSLGLDKLWNRIITLSLLTLALGGLGVGMIFLGLRIWRVRRQLRHPAMLVPVPVEVTAFDRKRDVLSVAYNDTIADDRTKRSGYTKMRNGEEPLIVGEKGGKAVALAVRHGKTALPVLLDDRLMRIELTDAERAQALLPFRQADEAPEHRPMLVDAPRKTVSIWRRLQIALGVPLLIVVGLIGFWFWYVLASDTQFQSPGMDINNMMPGPVNRWGCDQLKKRFGDQRAPFGCTASDYMSWK
;
A
#
# COMPACT_ATOMS: atom_id res chain seq x y z
N MET A 1 -35.36 18.45 8.77
CA MET A 1 -35.11 17.01 9.02
C MET A 1 -35.84 16.66 10.31
N PRO A 2 -36.61 15.57 10.35
CA PRO A 2 -37.26 15.13 11.59
C PRO A 2 -36.22 14.93 12.72
N GLU A 3 -36.54 15.42 13.91
CA GLU A 3 -35.66 15.36 15.08
C GLU A 3 -35.94 14.08 15.89
N LEU A 4 -34.88 13.35 16.28
CA LEU A 4 -35.01 12.16 17.12
C LEU A 4 -35.07 12.54 18.59
N LEU A 5 -36.24 12.35 19.20
CA LEU A 5 -36.48 12.63 20.61
C LEU A 5 -36.05 11.45 21.48
N LEU A 6 -34.82 11.49 22.01
CA LEU A 6 -34.32 10.47 22.94
C LEU A 6 -34.58 10.86 24.41
N PRO A 7 -34.84 9.88 25.29
CA PRO A 7 -35.01 10.13 26.71
C PRO A 7 -33.70 10.65 27.33
N ARG A 8 -33.82 11.53 28.34
CA ARG A 8 -32.68 12.15 29.03
C ARG A 8 -32.09 11.23 30.12
N ARG A 9 -31.77 10.00 29.76
CA ARG A 9 -31.12 9.02 30.63
C ARG A 9 -30.00 8.28 29.88
N PRO A 10 -29.03 7.69 30.58
CA PRO A 10 -28.06 6.80 29.95
C PRO A 10 -28.79 5.62 29.28
N LEU A 11 -28.44 5.36 28.03
CA LEU A 11 -28.98 4.26 27.23
C LEU A 11 -27.84 3.33 26.82
N GLN A 12 -28.11 2.03 26.83
CA GLN A 12 -27.18 1.04 26.28
C GLN A 12 -27.45 0.86 24.79
N LEU A 13 -26.38 0.58 24.04
CA LEU A 13 -26.46 0.18 22.65
C LEU A 13 -26.23 -1.33 22.55
N ALA A 14 -26.88 -1.96 21.57
CA ALA A 14 -26.64 -3.37 21.30
C ALA A 14 -25.14 -3.63 21.03
N PRO A 15 -24.62 -4.82 21.38
CA PRO A 15 -23.24 -5.17 21.08
C PRO A 15 -23.00 -5.27 19.56
N ASP A 16 -21.74 -5.11 19.15
CA ASP A 16 -21.26 -5.36 17.78
C ASP A 16 -21.88 -4.51 16.64
N LEU A 17 -22.48 -3.37 16.97
CA LEU A 17 -23.03 -2.42 16.00
C LEU A 17 -21.98 -1.74 15.11
N ILE A 18 -20.71 -1.75 15.52
CA ILE A 18 -19.59 -1.34 14.66
C ILE A 18 -18.86 -2.60 14.23
N SER A 19 -19.00 -2.96 12.95
CA SER A 19 -18.36 -4.14 12.39
C SER A 19 -16.95 -3.86 11.90
N THR A 20 -16.08 -4.86 11.99
CA THR A 20 -14.78 -4.88 11.32
C THR A 20 -14.91 -5.87 10.16
N PRO A 21 -14.48 -5.52 8.94
CA PRO A 21 -14.45 -6.47 7.84
C PRO A 21 -13.69 -7.73 8.26
N ARG A 22 -14.27 -8.92 8.06
CA ARG A 22 -13.62 -10.21 8.39
C ARG A 22 -12.21 -10.37 7.81
N PRO A 23 -11.92 -9.91 6.57
CA PRO A 23 -10.56 -10.00 6.02
C PRO A 23 -9.51 -9.36 6.91
N TYR A 24 -9.86 -8.32 7.66
CA TYR A 24 -8.93 -7.56 8.50
C TYR A 24 -8.17 -8.42 9.52
N TYR A 25 -8.83 -9.41 10.11
CA TYR A 25 -8.22 -10.28 11.12
C TYR A 25 -7.16 -11.22 10.54
N TRP A 26 -7.36 -11.68 9.30
CA TRP A 26 -6.43 -12.61 8.65
C TRP A 26 -5.41 -11.86 7.78
N SER A 27 -5.81 -10.76 7.13
CA SER A 27 -4.93 -9.98 6.26
C SER A 27 -3.81 -9.29 7.03
N THR A 28 -4.08 -8.81 8.24
CA THR A 28 -3.09 -8.10 9.07
C THR A 28 -1.87 -8.98 9.40
N PRO A 29 -2.02 -10.18 10.01
CA PRO A 29 -0.87 -11.04 10.27
C PRO A 29 -0.20 -11.52 8.98
N ILE A 30 -0.95 -11.78 7.90
CA ILE A 30 -0.38 -12.19 6.60
C ILE A 30 0.51 -11.09 6.03
N ILE A 31 0.05 -9.83 6.02
CA ILE A 31 0.81 -8.69 5.47
C ILE A 31 2.08 -8.44 6.28
N LEU A 32 2.01 -8.53 7.60
CA LEU A 32 3.17 -8.38 8.47
C LEU A 32 4.16 -9.54 8.31
N ALA A 33 3.66 -10.77 8.23
CA ALA A 33 4.49 -11.95 7.97
C ALA A 33 5.19 -11.84 6.61
N LEU A 34 4.50 -11.34 5.58
CA LEU A 34 5.11 -11.09 4.26
C LEU A 34 6.21 -10.03 4.34
N ALA A 35 5.98 -8.92 5.05
CA ALA A 35 7.00 -7.89 5.25
C ALA A 35 8.25 -8.44 5.97
N ILE A 36 8.05 -9.24 7.02
CA ILE A 36 9.15 -9.88 7.76
C ILE A 36 9.86 -10.91 6.87
N PHE A 37 9.11 -11.73 6.14
CA PHE A 37 9.66 -12.73 5.23
C PHE A 37 10.58 -12.08 4.19
N LEU A 38 10.16 -10.97 3.58
CA LEU A 38 10.98 -10.23 2.61
C LEU A 38 12.29 -9.73 3.22
N LEU A 39 12.24 -9.18 4.44
CA LEU A 39 13.45 -8.74 5.15
C LEU A 39 14.39 -9.89 5.49
N VAL A 40 13.86 -11.02 5.93
CA VAL A 40 14.67 -12.19 6.32
C VAL A 40 15.27 -12.89 5.11
N TRP A 41 14.53 -12.94 4.01
CA TRP A 41 14.95 -13.59 2.77
C TRP A 41 15.96 -12.73 1.99
N GLU A 42 15.64 -11.46 1.70
CA GLU A 42 16.47 -10.59 0.86
C GLU A 42 17.52 -9.79 1.64
N GLY A 43 17.23 -9.47 2.90
CA GLY A 43 18.05 -8.58 3.72
C GLY A 43 19.51 -9.04 3.84
N PRO A 44 19.82 -10.31 4.12
CA PRO A 44 21.20 -10.79 4.23
C PRO A 44 22.03 -10.54 2.97
N GLY A 45 21.46 -10.81 1.79
CA GLY A 45 22.14 -10.57 0.51
C GLY A 45 22.42 -9.09 0.26
N VAL A 46 21.46 -8.21 0.58
CA VAL A 46 21.64 -6.76 0.47
C VAL A 46 22.71 -6.24 1.44
N VAL A 47 22.74 -6.73 2.67
CA VAL A 47 23.76 -6.33 3.68
C VAL A 47 25.16 -6.81 3.28
N ARG A 48 25.27 -8.04 2.75
CA ARG A 48 26.52 -8.58 2.20
C ARG A 48 27.04 -7.68 1.07
N ASP A 49 26.22 -7.43 0.06
CA ASP A 49 26.62 -6.68 -1.13
C ASP A 49 26.90 -5.20 -0.78
N PHE A 50 26.17 -4.63 0.18
CA PHE A 50 26.49 -3.30 0.74
C PHE A 50 27.86 -3.28 1.44
N THR A 51 28.20 -4.32 2.21
CA THR A 51 29.55 -4.43 2.80
C THR A 51 30.62 -4.47 1.70
N ILE A 52 30.45 -5.32 0.68
CA ILE A 52 31.42 -5.47 -0.40
C ILE A 52 31.62 -4.14 -1.14
N SER A 53 30.55 -3.35 -1.32
CA SER A 53 30.62 -2.05 -1.99
C SER A 53 31.52 -1.01 -1.31
N GLN A 54 31.88 -1.19 -0.03
CA GLN A 54 32.75 -0.26 0.70
C GLN A 54 34.22 -0.36 0.30
N ASN A 55 34.69 -1.57 -0.03
CA ASN A 55 36.05 -1.84 -0.50
C ASN A 55 36.02 -3.01 -1.51
N PRO A 56 35.53 -2.78 -2.74
CA PRO A 56 35.34 -3.84 -3.74
C PRO A 56 36.66 -4.19 -4.44
N VAL A 57 36.97 -5.49 -4.53
CA VAL A 57 38.14 -6.03 -5.26
C VAL A 57 37.65 -7.00 -6.33
N LEU A 58 38.00 -6.74 -7.58
CA LEU A 58 37.67 -7.61 -8.72
C LEU A 58 38.67 -8.78 -8.78
N ILE A 59 38.18 -10.01 -8.95
CA ILE A 59 39.01 -11.20 -9.14
C ILE A 59 38.91 -11.64 -10.60
N GLU A 60 40.03 -11.59 -11.32
CA GLU A 60 40.10 -11.97 -12.74
C GLU A 60 40.17 -13.50 -12.93
N ASP A 61 40.80 -14.22 -12.00
CA ASP A 61 41.00 -15.68 -12.07
C ASP A 61 39.92 -16.50 -11.32
N GLY A 62 38.75 -15.90 -11.10
CA GLY A 62 37.63 -16.52 -10.37
C GLY A 62 36.69 -17.28 -11.30
N ASP A 63 36.14 -18.40 -10.82
CA ASP A 63 35.19 -19.22 -11.57
C ASP A 63 33.75 -18.97 -11.10
N VAL A 64 32.85 -18.72 -12.05
CA VAL A 64 31.41 -18.53 -11.82
C VAL A 64 30.68 -19.75 -12.35
N GLN A 65 30.38 -20.69 -11.45
CA GLN A 65 29.76 -21.96 -11.78
C GLN A 65 28.24 -21.89 -11.68
N ASN A 66 27.55 -22.57 -12.60
CA ASN A 66 26.08 -22.73 -12.59
C ASN A 66 25.28 -21.41 -12.55
N GLY A 67 25.78 -20.35 -13.17
CA GLY A 67 25.08 -19.07 -13.25
C GLY A 67 23.76 -19.17 -14.00
N ARG A 68 22.65 -18.81 -13.36
CA ARG A 68 21.31 -18.80 -13.98
C ARG A 68 20.53 -17.58 -13.54
N CYS A 69 19.97 -16.86 -14.51
CA CYS A 69 19.02 -15.77 -14.26
C CYS A 69 17.63 -16.11 -14.79
N THR A 70 16.59 -15.83 -14.01
CA THR A 70 15.18 -16.04 -14.39
C THR A 70 14.35 -14.79 -14.13
N THR A 71 13.71 -14.25 -15.17
CA THR A 71 12.82 -13.10 -15.04
C THR A 71 11.37 -13.54 -14.92
N ARG A 72 10.73 -13.24 -13.79
CA ARG A 72 9.33 -13.53 -13.49
C ARG A 72 8.49 -12.27 -13.59
N LYS A 73 7.25 -12.42 -14.09
CA LYS A 73 6.26 -11.33 -14.20
C LYS A 73 6.72 -10.12 -15.01
N GLY A 74 7.78 -10.26 -15.80
CA GLY A 74 8.31 -9.24 -16.71
C GLY A 74 9.19 -8.16 -16.09
N PHE A 75 9.47 -8.23 -14.77
CA PHE A 75 10.31 -7.23 -14.11
C PHE A 75 11.06 -7.70 -12.85
N PHE A 76 10.76 -8.87 -12.29
CA PHE A 76 11.55 -9.43 -11.18
C PHE A 76 12.56 -10.43 -11.76
N THR A 77 13.85 -10.16 -11.62
CA THR A 77 14.91 -11.06 -12.09
C THR A 77 15.62 -11.66 -10.88
N ASP A 78 15.61 -12.99 -10.82
CA ASP A 78 16.32 -13.80 -9.83
C ASP A 78 17.57 -14.39 -10.49
N CYS A 79 18.75 -14.11 -9.97
CA CYS A 79 20.01 -14.71 -10.43
C CYS A 79 20.65 -15.53 -9.32
N GLU A 80 21.05 -16.76 -9.63
CA GLU A 80 21.78 -17.68 -8.76
C GLU A 80 23.12 -18.06 -9.41
N ALA A 81 24.19 -18.15 -8.61
CA ALA A 81 25.49 -18.63 -9.08
C ALA A 81 26.34 -19.15 -7.91
N ARG A 82 27.31 -20.01 -8.20
CA ARG A 82 28.34 -20.45 -7.26
C ARG A 82 29.68 -19.84 -7.62
N LEU A 83 30.25 -19.06 -6.72
CA LEU A 83 31.52 -18.35 -6.91
C LEU A 83 32.64 -19.15 -6.27
N VAL A 84 33.68 -19.50 -7.04
CA VAL A 84 34.87 -20.22 -6.57
C VAL A 84 36.11 -19.40 -6.91
N TYR A 85 36.94 -19.08 -5.92
CA TYR A 85 38.10 -18.21 -6.11
C TYR A 85 39.19 -18.47 -5.07
N SER A 86 40.42 -18.08 -5.41
CA SER A 86 41.55 -18.08 -4.49
C SER A 86 42.00 -16.65 -4.20
N TYR A 87 42.19 -16.30 -2.93
CA TYR A 87 42.65 -14.97 -2.53
C TYR A 87 43.57 -15.07 -1.30
N GLY A 88 44.76 -14.46 -1.39
CA GLY A 88 45.76 -14.51 -0.31
C GLY A 88 46.24 -15.93 0.03
N GLY A 89 46.27 -16.84 -0.97
CA GLY A 89 46.67 -18.23 -0.79
C GLY A 89 45.64 -19.12 -0.09
N ARG A 90 44.38 -18.68 0.00
CA ARG A 90 43.24 -19.46 0.52
C ARG A 90 42.15 -19.56 -0.53
N ASP A 91 41.53 -20.72 -0.61
CA ASP A 91 40.43 -20.99 -1.53
C ASP A 91 39.08 -20.78 -0.84
N TYR A 92 38.14 -20.18 -1.57
CA TYR A 92 36.80 -19.85 -1.12
C TYR A 92 35.77 -20.36 -2.12
N ALA A 93 34.62 -20.75 -1.58
CA ALA A 93 33.43 -21.10 -2.36
C ALA A 93 32.20 -20.48 -1.70
N THR A 94 31.39 -19.78 -2.48
CA THR A 94 30.20 -19.09 -1.96
C THR A 94 29.06 -19.17 -2.96
N ASP A 95 27.90 -19.62 -2.50
CA ASP A 95 26.67 -19.56 -3.29
C ASP A 95 26.04 -18.17 -3.12
N VAL A 96 25.70 -17.54 -4.24
CA VAL A 96 25.10 -16.20 -4.28
C VAL A 96 23.77 -16.25 -4.99
N GLU A 97 22.76 -15.69 -4.33
CA GLU A 97 21.43 -15.46 -4.89
C GLU A 97 21.14 -13.97 -4.80
N ILE A 98 20.66 -13.39 -5.90
CA ILE A 98 20.42 -11.96 -6.05
C ILE A 98 19.08 -11.78 -6.78
N MET A 99 18.09 -11.23 -6.09
CA MET A 99 16.85 -10.75 -6.70
C MET A 99 16.92 -9.24 -6.90
N PHE A 100 16.54 -8.75 -8.09
CA PHE A 100 16.43 -7.33 -8.40
C PHE A 100 15.28 -7.05 -9.39
N VAL A 101 14.85 -5.79 -9.46
CA VAL A 101 13.85 -5.36 -10.46
C VAL A 101 14.57 -4.92 -11.72
N ASP A 102 14.39 -5.65 -12.81
CA ASP A 102 14.96 -5.34 -14.13
C ASP A 102 14.01 -5.77 -15.24
N PHE A 103 13.98 -5.00 -16.32
CA PHE A 103 13.19 -5.27 -17.50
C PHE A 103 14.07 -5.70 -18.69
N HIS A 104 15.37 -5.91 -18.46
CA HIS A 104 16.29 -6.45 -19.45
C HIS A 104 15.89 -7.88 -19.85
N VAL A 105 16.06 -8.18 -21.15
CA VAL A 105 15.84 -9.51 -21.74
C VAL A 105 17.13 -9.88 -22.47
N GLY A 106 17.89 -10.82 -21.91
CA GLY A 106 19.19 -11.23 -22.44
C GLY A 106 20.10 -11.80 -21.35
N ASP A 107 21.32 -12.14 -21.76
CA ASP A 107 22.38 -12.63 -20.88
C ASP A 107 23.06 -11.45 -20.15
N TYR A 108 23.45 -11.68 -18.90
CA TYR A 108 24.17 -10.70 -18.10
C TYR A 108 25.65 -11.08 -18.04
N GLU A 109 26.55 -10.20 -18.46
CA GLU A 109 27.98 -10.36 -18.17
C GLU A 109 28.27 -9.87 -16.74
N THR A 110 29.04 -10.65 -16.01
CA THR A 110 29.27 -10.44 -14.59
C THR A 110 30.65 -10.95 -14.19
N GLY A 111 31.38 -10.13 -13.43
CA GLY A 111 32.63 -10.51 -12.79
C GLY A 111 32.43 -10.99 -11.35
N LEU A 112 33.44 -11.64 -10.79
CA LEU A 112 33.51 -11.99 -9.38
C LEU A 112 34.13 -10.82 -8.60
N VAL A 113 33.42 -10.33 -7.57
CA VAL A 113 33.88 -9.25 -6.72
C VAL A 113 33.86 -9.70 -5.25
N ILE A 114 34.94 -9.43 -4.53
CA ILE A 114 35.06 -9.70 -3.10
C ILE A 114 35.20 -8.41 -2.29
N SER A 115 34.99 -8.48 -0.98
CA SER A 115 35.39 -7.40 -0.07
C SER A 115 36.89 -7.50 0.22
N GLY A 116 37.62 -6.40 0.04
CA GLY A 116 39.04 -6.32 0.41
C GLY A 116 39.29 -6.48 1.91
N ASP A 117 38.30 -6.11 2.75
CA ASP A 117 38.41 -6.21 4.21
C ASP A 117 37.98 -7.59 4.74
N ARG A 118 37.05 -8.24 4.04
CA ARG A 118 36.47 -9.54 4.39
C ARG A 118 36.40 -10.45 3.16
N PRO A 119 37.52 -11.11 2.80
CA PRO A 119 37.59 -11.93 1.59
C PRO A 119 36.58 -13.07 1.54
N GLU A 120 36.00 -13.49 2.67
CA GLU A 120 34.91 -14.47 2.74
C GLU A 120 33.59 -13.98 2.13
N LEU A 121 33.44 -12.67 1.90
CA LEU A 121 32.26 -12.09 1.27
C LEU A 121 32.53 -11.89 -0.21
N ALA A 122 31.86 -12.70 -1.03
CA ALA A 122 31.87 -12.59 -2.48
C ALA A 122 30.48 -12.29 -3.03
N THR A 123 30.46 -11.58 -4.15
CA THR A 123 29.27 -11.30 -4.94
C THR A 123 29.64 -11.16 -6.41
N MET A 124 28.61 -11.06 -7.23
CA MET A 124 28.72 -10.79 -8.66
C MET A 124 28.77 -9.28 -8.87
N SER A 125 29.53 -8.78 -9.86
CA SER A 125 29.54 -7.35 -10.19
C SER A 125 28.12 -6.82 -10.42
N LEU A 126 27.27 -7.64 -11.03
CA LEU A 126 25.85 -7.37 -11.21
C LEU A 126 25.11 -7.09 -9.88
N GLY A 127 25.49 -7.76 -8.79
CA GLY A 127 24.93 -7.53 -7.45
C GLY A 127 25.24 -6.15 -6.90
N LEU A 128 26.44 -5.63 -7.17
CA LEU A 128 26.85 -4.27 -6.79
C LEU A 128 26.18 -3.22 -7.69
N ASP A 129 26.11 -3.48 -8.99
CA ASP A 129 25.50 -2.57 -9.96
C ASP A 129 24.00 -2.35 -9.68
N LYS A 130 23.31 -3.40 -9.21
CA LYS A 130 21.89 -3.35 -8.83
C LYS A 130 21.64 -3.13 -7.34
N LEU A 131 22.69 -2.90 -6.53
CA LEU A 131 22.59 -2.80 -5.06
C LEU A 131 21.55 -1.76 -4.62
N TRP A 132 21.61 -0.55 -5.17
CA TRP A 132 20.69 0.52 -4.81
C TRP A 132 19.25 0.24 -5.20
N ASN A 133 19.02 -0.41 -6.35
CA ASN A 133 17.68 -0.85 -6.75
C ASN A 133 17.12 -1.88 -5.77
N ARG A 134 17.94 -2.82 -5.30
CA ARG A 134 17.55 -3.80 -4.29
C ARG A 134 17.23 -3.15 -2.94
N ILE A 135 18.10 -2.24 -2.48
CA ILE A 135 17.89 -1.47 -1.23
C ILE A 135 16.57 -0.69 -1.29
N ILE A 136 16.36 0.09 -2.36
CA ILE A 136 15.17 0.92 -2.52
C ILE A 136 13.91 0.05 -2.61
N THR A 137 13.93 -0.99 -3.45
CA THR A 137 12.78 -1.88 -3.66
C THR A 137 12.40 -2.60 -2.37
N LEU A 138 13.37 -3.21 -1.68
CA LEU A 138 13.14 -3.90 -0.41
C LEU A 138 12.62 -2.93 0.65
N SER A 139 13.21 -1.74 0.76
CA SER A 139 12.80 -0.72 1.73
C SER A 139 11.38 -0.25 1.48
N LEU A 140 11.04 0.13 0.25
CA LEU A 140 9.70 0.61 -0.11
C LEU A 140 8.64 -0.46 0.10
N LEU A 141 8.90 -1.70 -0.35
CA LEU A 141 7.97 -2.81 -0.21
C LEU A 141 7.73 -3.13 1.28
N THR A 142 8.79 -3.19 2.07
CA THR A 142 8.71 -3.47 3.50
C THR A 142 8.02 -2.34 4.26
N LEU A 143 8.34 -1.08 3.97
CA LEU A 143 7.69 0.08 4.61
C LEU A 143 6.22 0.16 4.24
N ALA A 144 5.85 -0.11 2.98
CA ALA A 144 4.47 -0.11 2.55
C ALA A 144 3.66 -1.22 3.23
N LEU A 145 4.17 -2.46 3.23
CA LEU A 145 3.49 -3.60 3.86
C LEU A 145 3.47 -3.47 5.38
N GLY A 146 4.60 -3.15 6.00
CA GLY A 146 4.73 -2.93 7.44
C GLY A 146 3.88 -1.77 7.93
N GLY A 147 3.92 -0.63 7.24
CA GLY A 147 3.10 0.55 7.53
C GLY A 147 1.61 0.27 7.39
N LEU A 148 1.20 -0.46 6.34
CA LEU A 148 -0.18 -0.91 6.18
C LEU A 148 -0.62 -1.83 7.33
N GLY A 149 0.22 -2.81 7.70
CA GLY A 149 -0.03 -3.73 8.80
C GLY A 149 -0.19 -3.01 10.14
N VAL A 150 0.75 -2.11 10.48
CA VAL A 150 0.71 -1.29 11.71
C VAL A 150 -0.51 -0.36 11.72
N GLY A 151 -0.81 0.29 10.59
CA GLY A 151 -2.00 1.13 10.44
C GLY A 151 -3.29 0.35 10.68
N MET A 152 -3.34 -0.90 10.21
CA MET A 152 -4.45 -1.80 10.51
C MET A 152 -4.52 -2.20 11.99
N ILE A 153 -3.40 -2.49 12.65
CA ILE A 153 -3.41 -2.74 14.10
C ILE A 153 -3.98 -1.54 14.86
N PHE A 154 -3.52 -0.33 14.54
CA PHE A 154 -3.96 0.89 15.22
C PHE A 154 -5.47 1.13 15.04
N LEU A 155 -5.99 0.99 13.83
CA LEU A 155 -7.42 1.16 13.56
C LEU A 155 -8.24 0.03 14.23
N GLY A 156 -7.73 -1.20 14.25
CA GLY A 156 -8.34 -2.33 14.98
C GLY A 156 -8.44 -2.08 16.49
N LEU A 157 -7.34 -1.66 17.13
CA LEU A 157 -7.31 -1.32 18.56
C LEU A 157 -8.26 -0.17 18.89
N ARG A 158 -8.36 0.82 18.00
CA ARG A 158 -9.30 1.93 18.15
C ARG A 158 -10.76 1.46 18.09
N ILE A 159 -11.11 0.61 17.13
CA ILE A 159 -12.47 0.05 17.04
C ILE A 159 -12.77 -0.82 18.26
N TRP A 160 -11.82 -1.63 18.70
CA TRP A 160 -11.95 -2.43 19.92
C TRP A 160 -12.23 -1.57 21.15
N ARG A 161 -11.48 -0.46 21.32
CA ARG A 161 -11.71 0.50 22.41
C ARG A 161 -13.12 1.09 22.36
N VAL A 162 -13.62 1.46 21.18
CA VAL A 162 -14.99 1.95 21.02
C VAL A 162 -16.01 0.87 21.35
N ARG A 163 -15.87 -0.36 20.81
CA ARG A 163 -16.78 -1.47 21.13
C ARG A 163 -16.85 -1.76 22.62
N ARG A 164 -15.72 -1.66 23.32
CA ARG A 164 -15.68 -1.80 24.79
C ARG A 164 -16.49 -0.70 25.48
N GLN A 165 -16.41 0.54 24.99
CA GLN A 165 -17.19 1.66 25.54
C GLN A 165 -18.69 1.55 25.24
N LEU A 166 -19.09 1.02 24.08
CA LEU A 166 -20.51 0.84 23.72
C LEU A 166 -21.26 -0.13 24.66
N ARG A 167 -20.55 -0.96 25.43
CA ARG A 167 -21.16 -1.90 26.38
C ARG A 167 -21.64 -1.24 27.67
N HIS A 168 -21.29 0.01 27.94
CA HIS A 168 -21.67 0.71 29.17
C HIS A 168 -22.73 1.76 28.85
N PRO A 169 -23.78 1.94 29.67
CA PRO A 169 -24.79 2.98 29.43
C PRO A 169 -24.16 4.37 29.35
N ALA A 170 -24.55 5.16 28.36
CA ALA A 170 -24.12 6.56 28.22
C ALA A 170 -25.21 7.43 27.59
N MET A 171 -25.02 8.75 27.65
CA MET A 171 -25.88 9.69 26.93
C MET A 171 -25.67 9.54 25.43
N LEU A 172 -26.76 9.51 24.67
CA LEU A 172 -26.76 9.41 23.22
C LEU A 172 -27.04 10.78 22.61
N VAL A 173 -26.22 11.18 21.63
CA VAL A 173 -26.41 12.41 20.86
C VAL A 173 -26.69 12.03 19.41
N PRO A 174 -27.89 12.31 18.88
CA PRO A 174 -28.20 12.07 17.47
C PRO A 174 -27.31 12.91 16.56
N VAL A 175 -26.74 12.31 15.52
CA VAL A 175 -25.91 12.98 14.52
C VAL A 175 -26.25 12.50 13.11
N PRO A 176 -26.42 13.40 12.13
CA PRO A 176 -26.61 13.01 10.74
C PRO A 176 -25.28 12.52 10.12
N VAL A 177 -25.33 11.38 9.44
CA VAL A 177 -24.18 10.78 8.75
C VAL A 177 -24.46 10.56 7.28
N GLU A 178 -23.43 10.73 6.44
CA GLU A 178 -23.52 10.49 5.01
C GLU A 178 -23.33 9.00 4.71
N VAL A 179 -24.28 8.35 4.03
CA VAL A 179 -24.10 6.98 3.56
C VAL A 179 -23.21 7.01 2.32
N THR A 180 -22.05 6.34 2.42
CA THR A 180 -21.03 6.35 1.37
C THR A 180 -21.18 5.17 0.41
N ALA A 181 -21.47 4.00 0.96
CA ALA A 181 -21.63 2.75 0.23
C ALA A 181 -22.49 1.77 1.04
N PHE A 182 -23.15 0.86 0.34
CA PHE A 182 -23.81 -0.28 0.92
C PHE A 182 -23.79 -1.47 -0.03
N ASP A 183 -23.92 -2.68 0.52
CA ASP A 183 -23.91 -3.93 -0.22
C ASP A 183 -24.82 -4.92 0.50
N ARG A 184 -25.76 -5.54 -0.24
CA ARG A 184 -26.69 -6.54 0.31
C ARG A 184 -26.32 -7.91 -0.23
N LYS A 185 -25.92 -8.82 0.67
CA LYS A 185 -25.53 -10.21 0.34
C LYS A 185 -26.14 -11.18 1.32
N ARG A 186 -26.86 -12.20 0.82
CA ARG A 186 -27.45 -13.30 1.63
C ARG A 186 -28.14 -12.78 2.89
N ASP A 187 -29.05 -11.83 2.73
CA ASP A 187 -29.84 -11.20 3.81
C ASP A 187 -29.03 -10.37 4.84
N VAL A 188 -27.80 -10.00 4.50
CA VAL A 188 -27.00 -9.06 5.30
C VAL A 188 -26.78 -7.79 4.50
N LEU A 189 -27.27 -6.67 5.02
CA LEU A 189 -27.01 -5.33 4.50
C LEU A 189 -25.77 -4.75 5.19
N SER A 190 -24.71 -4.55 4.42
CA SER A 190 -23.49 -3.86 4.87
C SER A 190 -23.61 -2.39 4.54
N VAL A 191 -23.37 -1.48 5.50
CA VAL A 191 -23.46 -0.03 5.29
C VAL A 191 -22.18 0.64 5.78
N ALA A 192 -21.58 1.46 4.91
CA ALA A 192 -20.45 2.32 5.20
C ALA A 192 -20.89 3.78 5.19
N TYR A 193 -20.52 4.54 6.22
CA TYR A 193 -21.02 5.91 6.43
C TYR A 193 -19.94 6.82 7.00
N ASN A 194 -20.10 8.13 6.79
CA ASN A 194 -19.14 9.15 7.17
C ASN A 194 -19.79 10.25 8.02
N ASP A 195 -19.17 10.56 9.15
CA ASP A 195 -19.54 11.68 10.02
C ASP A 195 -18.94 12.99 9.48
N THR A 196 -19.58 13.56 8.46
CA THR A 196 -19.08 14.75 7.75
C THR A 196 -20.11 15.88 7.63
N ILE A 197 -21.35 15.62 8.06
CA ILE A 197 -22.50 16.50 7.86
C ILE A 197 -22.72 17.42 9.07
N ALA A 198 -22.64 16.88 10.30
CA ALA A 198 -22.86 17.64 11.53
C ALA A 198 -21.86 18.79 11.71
N ASP A 199 -22.25 19.82 12.45
CA ASP A 199 -21.37 20.97 12.75
C ASP A 199 -20.15 20.54 13.57
N ASP A 200 -20.37 19.64 14.53
CA ASP A 200 -19.35 19.05 15.41
C ASP A 200 -18.73 17.75 14.84
N ARG A 201 -18.77 17.57 13.51
CA ARG A 201 -18.31 16.38 12.78
C ARG A 201 -16.91 15.90 13.16
N THR A 202 -16.75 14.59 13.27
CA THR A 202 -15.44 13.97 13.53
C THR A 202 -14.65 13.62 12.27
N LYS A 203 -15.29 13.68 11.08
CA LYS A 203 -14.76 13.21 9.78
C LYS A 203 -14.41 11.72 9.76
N ARG A 204 -14.97 10.94 10.68
CA ARG A 204 -14.68 9.51 10.82
C ARG A 204 -15.66 8.68 10.01
N SER A 205 -15.16 7.56 9.50
CA SER A 205 -15.96 6.57 8.80
C SER A 205 -16.33 5.42 9.73
N GLY A 206 -17.57 4.97 9.65
CA GLY A 206 -18.09 3.79 10.31
C GLY A 206 -18.53 2.72 9.32
N TYR A 207 -18.55 1.48 9.77
CA TYR A 207 -19.04 0.34 9.01
C TYR A 207 -19.90 -0.53 9.93
N THR A 208 -21.11 -0.87 9.48
CA THR A 208 -22.03 -1.75 10.20
C THR A 208 -22.60 -2.82 9.26
N LYS A 209 -23.01 -3.92 9.86
CA LYS A 209 -23.86 -4.92 9.21
C LYS A 209 -25.25 -4.86 9.85
N MET A 210 -26.27 -4.98 9.03
CA MET A 210 -27.69 -5.03 9.39
C MET A 210 -28.21 -6.38 8.93
N ARG A 211 -28.93 -7.09 9.81
CA ARG A 211 -29.40 -8.47 9.58
C ARG A 211 -30.91 -8.54 9.83
N ASN A 212 -31.56 -9.63 9.45
CA ASN A 212 -32.98 -9.89 9.79
C ASN A 212 -33.90 -8.74 9.33
N GLY A 213 -33.68 -8.24 8.12
CA GLY A 213 -34.43 -7.11 7.57
C GLY A 213 -34.23 -5.77 8.28
N GLU A 214 -33.20 -5.61 9.11
CA GLU A 214 -32.80 -4.28 9.61
C GLU A 214 -32.40 -3.36 8.44
N GLU A 215 -33.00 -2.17 8.41
CA GLU A 215 -32.68 -1.12 7.45
C GLU A 215 -32.21 0.14 8.18
N PRO A 216 -31.32 0.96 7.57
CA PRO A 216 -30.85 2.18 8.21
C PRO A 216 -31.94 3.23 8.29
N LEU A 217 -32.01 3.98 9.40
CA LEU A 217 -32.91 5.12 9.52
C LEU A 217 -32.44 6.27 8.63
N ILE A 218 -33.04 6.42 7.45
CA ILE A 218 -32.74 7.50 6.49
C ILE A 218 -33.56 8.74 6.85
N VAL A 219 -32.91 9.91 6.88
CA VAL A 219 -33.53 11.20 7.29
C VAL A 219 -33.51 12.25 6.18
N GLY A 220 -33.04 11.88 4.99
CA GLY A 220 -33.07 12.71 3.80
C GLY A 220 -31.90 12.44 2.86
N GLU A 221 -31.59 13.41 2.01
CA GLU A 221 -30.52 13.36 1.03
C GLU A 221 -29.69 14.64 1.06
N LYS A 222 -28.37 14.53 0.86
CA LYS A 222 -27.47 15.67 0.72
C LYS A 222 -26.49 15.41 -0.42
N GLY A 223 -26.64 16.17 -1.52
CA GLY A 223 -25.73 16.14 -2.65
C GLY A 223 -25.66 14.77 -3.36
N GLY A 224 -26.81 14.16 -3.67
CA GLY A 224 -26.85 12.87 -4.39
C GLY A 224 -26.63 11.65 -3.49
N LYS A 225 -26.66 11.82 -2.17
CA LYS A 225 -26.30 10.77 -1.20
C LYS A 225 -27.29 10.74 -0.05
N ALA A 226 -27.73 9.53 0.29
CA ALA A 226 -28.59 9.30 1.45
C ALA A 226 -27.91 9.76 2.74
N VAL A 227 -28.67 10.48 3.56
CA VAL A 227 -28.30 10.91 4.91
C VAL A 227 -29.03 10.01 5.88
N ALA A 228 -28.28 9.27 6.69
CA ALA A 228 -28.83 8.40 7.71
C ALA A 228 -28.61 8.99 9.11
N LEU A 229 -29.40 8.54 10.07
CA LEU A 229 -29.26 8.93 11.46
C LEU A 229 -28.38 7.95 12.22
N ALA A 230 -27.40 8.51 12.93
CA ALA A 230 -26.55 7.77 13.84
C ALA A 230 -26.56 8.43 15.23
N VAL A 231 -25.99 7.76 16.22
CA VAL A 231 -25.82 8.30 17.57
C VAL A 231 -24.36 8.27 18.00
N ARG A 232 -23.89 9.35 18.63
CA ARG A 232 -22.64 9.35 19.39
C ARG A 232 -22.92 8.87 20.80
N HIS A 233 -22.07 7.98 21.30
CA HIS A 233 -22.24 7.33 22.58
C HIS A 233 -21.26 7.88 23.61
N GLY A 234 -21.72 8.76 24.49
CA GLY A 234 -20.88 9.44 25.47
C GLY A 234 -19.72 10.17 24.80
N LYS A 235 -18.48 9.79 25.14
CA LYS A 235 -17.24 10.39 24.57
C LYS A 235 -16.69 9.63 23.36
N THR A 236 -17.43 8.67 22.80
CA THR A 236 -16.99 7.96 21.60
C THR A 236 -17.08 8.90 20.39
N ALA A 237 -16.03 8.92 19.59
CA ALA A 237 -16.01 9.72 18.38
C ALA A 237 -16.38 8.91 17.12
N LEU A 238 -16.76 7.63 17.25
CA LEU A 238 -17.33 6.86 16.15
C LEU A 238 -18.84 6.77 16.37
N PRO A 239 -19.67 7.42 15.51
CA PRO A 239 -21.11 7.32 15.65
C PRO A 239 -21.59 5.93 15.25
N VAL A 240 -22.69 5.50 15.87
CA VAL A 240 -23.33 4.21 15.65
C VAL A 240 -24.59 4.41 14.82
N LEU A 241 -24.63 3.79 13.63
CA LEU A 241 -25.77 3.88 12.72
C LEU A 241 -27.01 3.21 13.32
N LEU A 242 -28.13 3.95 13.32
CA LEU A 242 -29.42 3.48 13.80
C LEU A 242 -30.17 2.73 12.70
N ASP A 243 -30.99 1.78 13.14
CA ASP A 243 -31.99 1.13 12.30
C ASP A 243 -33.30 1.91 12.34
N ASP A 244 -34.10 1.75 11.29
CA ASP A 244 -35.43 2.34 11.10
C ASP A 244 -36.40 2.04 12.25
N ARG A 245 -36.22 0.91 12.93
CA ARG A 245 -37.04 0.46 14.07
C ARG A 245 -36.42 0.80 15.43
N LEU A 246 -35.25 1.44 15.50
CA LEU A 246 -34.52 1.74 16.74
C LEU A 246 -34.30 0.51 17.66
N MET A 247 -34.18 -0.69 17.10
CA MET A 247 -33.91 -1.92 17.84
C MET A 247 -32.47 -2.00 18.34
N ARG A 248 -31.59 -1.13 17.83
CA ARG A 248 -30.17 -1.04 18.23
C ARG A 248 -29.95 -0.28 19.54
N ILE A 249 -30.98 0.39 20.07
CA ILE A 249 -30.96 1.15 21.32
C ILE A 249 -31.85 0.45 22.36
N GLU A 250 -31.38 0.39 23.61
CA GLU A 250 -32.18 -0.12 24.74
C GLU A 250 -33.27 0.88 25.18
N LEU A 251 -34.38 0.90 24.42
CA LEU A 251 -35.58 1.68 24.71
C LEU A 251 -36.73 0.78 25.17
N THR A 252 -37.57 1.30 26.06
CA THR A 252 -38.90 0.73 26.31
C THR A 252 -39.79 0.94 25.09
N ASP A 253 -40.86 0.13 24.95
CA ASP A 253 -41.77 0.25 23.80
C ASP A 253 -42.44 1.63 23.73
N ALA A 254 -42.76 2.23 24.89
CA ALA A 254 -43.31 3.57 24.99
C ALA A 254 -42.30 4.64 24.54
N GLU A 255 -41.05 4.59 25.03
CA GLU A 255 -39.99 5.51 24.61
C GLU A 255 -39.69 5.39 23.12
N ARG A 256 -39.67 4.16 22.58
CA ARG A 256 -39.43 3.90 21.16
C ARG A 256 -40.55 4.47 20.28
N ALA A 257 -41.80 4.27 20.67
CA ALA A 257 -42.95 4.82 19.94
C ALA A 257 -42.91 6.36 19.92
N GLN A 258 -42.52 6.98 21.04
CA GLN A 258 -42.37 8.43 21.13
C GLN A 258 -41.21 8.96 20.29
N ALA A 259 -40.07 8.26 20.28
CA ALA A 259 -38.88 8.64 19.51
C ALA A 259 -39.12 8.58 17.98
N LEU A 260 -39.92 7.62 17.50
CA LEU A 260 -40.23 7.44 16.08
C LEU A 260 -41.39 8.31 15.57
N LEU A 261 -42.13 8.97 16.46
CA LEU A 261 -43.32 9.74 16.10
C LEU A 261 -43.06 10.83 15.04
N PRO A 262 -41.96 11.62 15.12
CA PRO A 262 -41.65 12.64 14.10
C PRO A 262 -41.36 12.06 12.71
N PHE A 263 -40.89 10.81 12.64
CA PHE A 263 -40.53 10.16 11.37
C PHE A 263 -41.78 9.57 10.69
N ARG A 264 -42.69 8.96 11.45
CA ARG A 264 -43.96 8.46 10.90
C ARG A 264 -44.81 9.59 10.30
N GLN A 265 -44.86 10.73 10.98
CA GLN A 265 -45.57 11.92 10.48
C GLN A 265 -44.95 12.47 9.20
N ALA A 266 -43.63 12.34 9.04
CA ALA A 266 -42.95 12.74 7.81
C ALA A 266 -43.22 11.76 6.66
N ASP A 267 -43.26 10.46 6.93
CA ASP A 267 -43.52 9.41 5.92
C ASP A 267 -44.95 9.45 5.36
N GLU A 268 -45.93 9.93 6.14
CA GLU A 268 -47.33 10.09 5.72
C GLU A 268 -47.56 11.32 4.83
N ALA A 269 -46.59 12.24 4.73
CA ALA A 269 -46.64 13.36 3.80
C ALA A 269 -46.31 12.88 2.37
N PRO A 270 -47.11 13.25 1.34
CA PRO A 270 -47.00 12.69 -0.01
C PRO A 270 -45.65 12.92 -0.73
N GLU A 271 -44.77 13.77 -0.20
CA GLU A 271 -43.44 14.04 -0.74
C GLU A 271 -42.29 13.22 -0.13
N HIS A 272 -42.49 12.52 1.00
CA HIS A 272 -41.39 11.90 1.77
C HIS A 272 -41.62 10.39 1.95
N ARG A 273 -41.61 9.61 0.87
CA ARG A 273 -41.41 8.17 1.02
C ARG A 273 -39.98 7.94 1.52
N PRO A 274 -39.75 7.16 2.59
CA PRO A 274 -38.41 6.73 2.94
C PRO A 274 -37.90 5.92 1.75
N MET A 275 -36.91 6.47 1.04
CA MET A 275 -36.25 5.76 -0.03
C MET A 275 -35.60 4.55 0.61
N LEU A 276 -36.21 3.37 0.39
CA LEU A 276 -35.51 2.11 0.46
C LEU A 276 -34.19 2.32 -0.27
N VAL A 277 -33.12 1.84 0.35
CA VAL A 277 -31.75 2.09 -0.08
C VAL A 277 -31.50 1.35 -1.41
N ASP A 278 -32.03 1.90 -2.51
CA ASP A 278 -31.83 1.42 -3.87
C ASP A 278 -30.43 1.82 -4.29
N ALA A 279 -29.62 0.82 -4.65
CA ALA A 279 -28.20 0.95 -4.98
C ALA A 279 -27.88 2.14 -5.89
N PRO A 280 -27.38 3.30 -5.39
CA PRO A 280 -26.58 4.13 -6.24
C PRO A 280 -25.24 3.40 -6.36
N ARG A 281 -25.06 2.68 -7.47
CA ARG A 281 -23.71 2.41 -7.97
C ARG A 281 -23.07 3.77 -8.22
N LYS A 282 -22.34 4.31 -7.23
CA LYS A 282 -21.37 5.36 -7.47
C LYS A 282 -20.26 4.78 -8.33
N THR A 283 -20.47 4.84 -9.64
CA THR A 283 -19.39 4.78 -10.59
C THR A 283 -18.54 6.02 -10.30
N VAL A 284 -17.30 5.80 -9.86
CA VAL A 284 -16.31 6.88 -9.79
C VAL A 284 -16.34 7.55 -11.17
N SER A 285 -16.56 8.86 -11.21
CA SER A 285 -16.65 9.64 -12.44
C SER A 285 -15.60 9.16 -13.43
N ILE A 286 -16.02 8.83 -14.65
CA ILE A 286 -15.14 8.32 -15.71
C ILE A 286 -13.94 9.25 -15.89
N TRP A 287 -14.15 10.56 -15.75
CA TRP A 287 -13.12 11.58 -15.78
C TRP A 287 -12.09 11.47 -14.65
N ARG A 288 -12.53 11.17 -13.42
CA ARG A 288 -11.62 10.95 -12.28
C ARG A 288 -10.86 9.63 -12.39
N ARG A 289 -11.49 8.60 -12.96
CA ARG A 289 -10.81 7.34 -13.32
C ARG A 289 -9.76 7.58 -14.39
N LEU A 290 -10.09 8.37 -15.41
CA LEU A 290 -9.18 8.73 -16.51
C LEU A 290 -8.01 9.57 -16.01
N GLN A 291 -8.25 10.57 -15.15
CA GLN A 291 -7.21 11.38 -14.52
C GLN A 291 -6.26 10.55 -13.66
N ILE A 292 -6.77 9.58 -12.88
CA ILE A 292 -5.90 8.68 -12.11
C ILE A 292 -5.15 7.72 -13.04
N ALA A 293 -5.83 7.18 -14.06
CA ALA A 293 -5.25 6.25 -15.01
C ALA A 293 -4.18 6.87 -15.91
N LEU A 294 -4.25 8.17 -16.22
CA LEU A 294 -3.25 8.88 -17.04
C LEU A 294 -2.27 9.71 -16.21
N GLY A 295 -2.75 10.35 -15.15
CA GLY A 295 -1.94 11.25 -14.32
C GLY A 295 -0.89 10.51 -13.50
N VAL A 296 -1.22 9.33 -12.94
CA VAL A 296 -0.24 8.54 -12.17
C VAL A 296 0.88 8.02 -13.08
N PRO A 297 0.61 7.38 -14.24
CA PRO A 297 1.67 6.99 -15.16
C PRO A 297 2.49 8.16 -15.68
N LEU A 298 1.86 9.30 -16.01
CA LEU A 298 2.58 10.49 -16.47
C LEU A 298 3.56 11.00 -15.40
N LEU A 299 3.14 11.04 -14.14
CA LEU A 299 3.99 11.48 -13.03
C LEU A 299 5.17 10.52 -12.82
N ILE A 300 4.93 9.20 -12.93
CA ILE A 300 5.98 8.18 -12.91
C ILE A 300 6.96 8.38 -14.07
N VAL A 301 6.47 8.58 -15.29
CA VAL A 301 7.30 8.80 -16.49
C VAL A 301 8.16 10.06 -16.35
N VAL A 302 7.57 11.18 -15.90
CA VAL A 302 8.31 12.42 -15.64
C VAL A 302 9.37 12.22 -14.55
N GLY A 303 9.04 11.48 -13.49
CA GLY A 303 9.99 11.15 -12.43
C GLY A 303 11.17 10.31 -12.93
N LEU A 304 10.90 9.26 -13.72
CA LEU A 304 11.92 8.40 -14.31
C LEU A 304 12.82 9.17 -15.29
N ILE A 305 12.24 9.99 -16.16
CA ILE A 305 13.01 10.81 -17.11
C ILE A 305 13.84 11.86 -16.38
N GLY A 306 13.27 12.54 -15.37
CA GLY A 306 14.00 13.53 -14.57
C GLY A 306 15.17 12.92 -13.81
N PHE A 307 14.95 11.75 -13.21
CA PHE A 307 16.01 10.98 -12.56
C PHE A 307 17.09 10.53 -13.56
N TRP A 308 16.71 10.05 -14.74
CA TRP A 308 17.66 9.68 -15.80
C TRP A 308 18.50 10.86 -16.27
N PHE A 309 17.91 12.05 -16.46
CA PHE A 309 18.65 13.26 -16.80
C PHE A 309 19.68 13.61 -15.71
N TRP A 310 19.27 13.56 -14.45
CA TRP A 310 20.18 13.78 -13.32
C TRP A 310 21.31 12.74 -13.31
N TYR A 311 20.99 11.46 -13.55
CA TYR A 311 21.99 10.39 -13.62
C TYR A 311 23.05 10.66 -14.70
N VAL A 312 22.60 10.89 -15.94
CA VAL A 312 23.48 11.06 -17.10
C VAL A 312 24.35 12.32 -16.99
N LEU A 313 23.83 13.41 -16.41
CA LEU A 313 24.50 14.72 -16.39
C LEU A 313 25.23 15.04 -15.07
N ALA A 314 24.76 14.52 -13.95
CA ALA A 314 25.15 15.01 -12.62
C ALA A 314 25.48 13.93 -11.60
N SER A 315 25.21 12.64 -11.85
CA SER A 315 25.57 11.59 -10.91
C SER A 315 27.08 11.52 -10.63
N ASP A 316 27.46 11.30 -9.38
CA ASP A 316 28.85 11.15 -8.95
C ASP A 316 29.46 9.78 -9.31
N THR A 317 28.67 8.84 -9.85
CA THR A 317 29.14 7.51 -10.25
C THR A 317 28.43 7.01 -11.51
N GLN A 318 29.16 6.31 -12.38
CA GLN A 318 28.56 5.63 -13.53
C GLN A 318 27.75 4.39 -13.13
N PHE A 319 28.02 3.77 -11.98
CA PHE A 319 27.33 2.56 -11.53
C PHE A 319 26.11 2.89 -10.65
N GLN A 320 25.14 3.61 -11.21
CA GLN A 320 23.93 3.99 -10.47
C GLN A 320 22.63 3.47 -11.11
N SER A 321 22.04 2.45 -10.49
CA SER A 321 20.68 1.99 -10.78
C SER A 321 19.64 2.83 -10.00
N PRO A 322 18.46 3.14 -10.57
CA PRO A 322 17.92 2.68 -11.86
C PRO A 322 18.41 3.47 -13.09
N GLY A 323 19.36 4.40 -12.93
CA GLY A 323 19.77 5.33 -14.00
C GLY A 323 20.38 4.62 -15.20
N MET A 324 21.28 3.66 -14.93
CA MET A 324 21.83 2.74 -15.93
C MET A 324 20.73 1.99 -16.69
N ASP A 325 19.73 1.47 -15.95
CA ASP A 325 18.66 0.65 -16.51
C ASP A 325 17.75 1.46 -17.44
N ILE A 326 17.38 2.66 -16.98
CA ILE A 326 16.61 3.60 -17.79
C ILE A 326 17.42 3.99 -19.03
N ASN A 327 18.72 4.25 -18.89
CA ASN A 327 19.57 4.57 -20.03
C ASN A 327 19.65 3.43 -21.04
N ASN A 328 19.80 2.18 -20.58
CA ASN A 328 19.84 0.98 -21.42
C ASN A 328 18.55 0.80 -22.24
N MET A 329 17.40 1.15 -21.67
CA MET A 329 16.10 1.10 -22.36
C MET A 329 15.89 2.22 -23.37
N MET A 330 16.67 3.30 -23.30
CA MET A 330 16.45 4.45 -24.16
C MET A 330 16.62 4.05 -25.64
N PRO A 331 15.83 4.65 -26.55
CA PRO A 331 16.04 4.45 -27.98
C PRO A 331 17.50 4.70 -28.37
N GLY A 332 18.04 3.91 -29.31
CA GLY A 332 19.47 3.86 -29.61
C GLY A 332 20.20 5.22 -29.72
N PRO A 333 19.64 6.27 -30.35
CA PRO A 333 20.26 7.60 -30.36
C PRO A 333 20.34 8.27 -28.98
N VAL A 334 19.30 8.12 -28.16
CA VAL A 334 19.20 8.71 -26.82
C VAL A 334 20.10 7.96 -25.83
N ASN A 335 20.13 6.63 -25.92
CA ASN A 335 21.05 5.80 -25.14
C ASN A 335 22.52 6.17 -25.42
N ARG A 336 22.90 6.28 -26.70
CA ARG A 336 24.27 6.70 -27.10
C ARG A 336 24.63 8.07 -26.55
N TRP A 337 23.74 9.05 -26.71
CA TRP A 337 23.94 10.38 -26.13
C TRP A 337 24.12 10.32 -24.61
N GLY A 338 23.33 9.50 -23.91
CA GLY A 338 23.48 9.32 -22.47
C GLY A 338 24.83 8.70 -22.08
N CYS A 339 25.27 7.69 -22.83
CA CYS A 339 26.60 7.10 -22.67
C CYS A 339 27.72 8.11 -22.92
N ASP A 340 27.59 8.99 -23.92
CA ASP A 340 28.59 10.03 -24.20
C ASP A 340 28.72 11.01 -23.04
N GLN A 341 27.62 11.43 -22.39
CA GLN A 341 27.71 12.33 -21.24
C GLN A 341 28.35 11.67 -20.02
N LEU A 342 28.09 10.38 -19.80
CA LEU A 342 28.76 9.61 -18.75
C LEU A 342 30.25 9.43 -19.06
N LYS A 343 30.59 9.10 -20.31
CA LYS A 343 31.98 8.92 -20.78
C LYS A 343 32.83 10.17 -20.61
N LYS A 344 32.25 11.37 -20.80
CA LYS A 344 32.97 12.64 -20.54
C LYS A 344 33.50 12.77 -19.12
N ARG A 345 32.88 12.09 -18.15
CA ARG A 345 33.21 12.19 -16.72
C ARG A 345 33.94 10.95 -16.21
N PHE A 346 33.67 9.79 -16.81
CA PHE A 346 34.13 8.48 -16.34
C PHE A 346 34.92 7.68 -17.39
N GLY A 347 35.35 8.32 -18.48
CA GLY A 347 35.92 7.65 -19.65
C GLY A 347 37.18 6.83 -19.38
N ASP A 348 37.93 7.15 -18.33
CA ASP A 348 39.11 6.42 -17.88
C ASP A 348 38.78 5.19 -17.01
N GLN A 349 37.50 4.97 -16.70
CA GLN A 349 36.98 3.83 -15.96
C GLN A 349 36.18 2.91 -16.88
N ARG A 350 35.85 1.70 -16.39
CA ARG A 350 35.00 0.75 -17.11
C ARG A 350 33.60 1.34 -17.35
N ALA A 351 33.00 1.02 -18.50
CA ALA A 351 31.69 1.54 -18.86
C ALA A 351 30.58 0.93 -17.98
N PRO A 352 29.54 1.71 -17.63
CA PRO A 352 28.38 1.19 -16.92
C PRO A 352 27.50 0.33 -17.82
N PHE A 353 26.72 -0.56 -17.20
CA PHE A 353 25.73 -1.38 -17.88
C PHE A 353 24.82 -0.52 -18.80
N GLY A 354 24.63 -0.98 -20.04
CA GLY A 354 23.91 -0.25 -21.08
C GLY A 354 24.75 0.75 -21.88
N CYS A 355 26.02 0.93 -21.53
CA CYS A 355 27.01 1.74 -22.27
C CYS A 355 28.28 0.97 -22.66
N THR A 356 28.33 -0.32 -22.38
CA THR A 356 29.46 -1.18 -22.70
C THR A 356 29.48 -1.59 -24.17
N ALA A 357 30.68 -1.76 -24.72
CA ALA A 357 30.92 -2.41 -26.00
C ALA A 357 30.75 -3.95 -25.86
N SER A 358 31.05 -4.69 -26.93
CA SER A 358 30.91 -6.16 -26.96
C SER A 358 31.84 -6.90 -26.01
N ASP A 359 32.81 -6.21 -25.42
CA ASP A 359 33.73 -6.71 -24.39
C ASP A 359 33.25 -6.41 -22.96
N TYR A 360 32.05 -5.84 -22.81
CA TYR A 360 31.34 -5.56 -21.55
C TYR A 360 32.12 -4.72 -20.52
N MET A 361 33.25 -4.15 -20.92
CA MET A 361 34.16 -3.37 -20.10
C MET A 361 34.45 -2.00 -20.73
N SER A 362 34.64 -1.97 -22.05
CA SER A 362 34.94 -0.74 -22.78
C SER A 362 33.69 0.07 -23.09
N TRP A 363 33.86 1.37 -23.28
CA TRP A 363 32.77 2.25 -23.73
C TRP A 363 32.44 2.00 -25.21
N LYS A 364 31.15 1.84 -25.54
CA LYS A 364 30.66 1.71 -26.92
C LYS A 364 30.62 3.00 -27.72
#